data_AF-A0A9E6TXR0-F1
#
_entry.id   AF-A0A9E6TXR0-F1
#
_cell.length_a   1.000
_cell.length_b   1.000
_cell.length_c   1.000
_cell.angle_alpha   90.00
_cell.angle_beta   90.00
_cell.angle_gamma   90.00
#
_symmetry.space_group_name_H-M   'P 1'
#
loop_
_entity.id
_entity.type
_entity.pdbx_description
1 polymer ?
#
loop_
_entity_poly.entity_id
_entity_poly.type
_entity_poly.pdbx_seq_one_letter_code
_entity_poly.pdbx_strand_id
1 'polypeptide(L)'
;MISRLPLFLLTLICSQASLGCVLHDSRSEAIYRLNLTAAECRTIEYIDGRIISIRLGYPLAKAVDHSWKGEVIELQLYYVSDHYDLGALINDETFLRHDEEYDVYRVFNEEKYVFHGSDSAHVIVSKVGHTWFAQRMQKGVLIIYQYNEKHNKLKEMDEFIRHFVEPILAHRD
;
A
#
# COMPACT_ATOMS: atom_id res chain seq x y z
N MET A 1 -44.01 -34.73 -37.92
CA MET A 1 -42.67 -35.09 -37.39
C MET A 1 -41.77 -33.89 -37.66
N ILE A 2 -41.68 -32.89 -36.77
CA ILE A 2 -40.73 -32.79 -35.65
C ILE A 2 -39.33 -33.24 -36.13
N SER A 3 -38.34 -32.37 -36.33
CA SER A 3 -37.77 -31.50 -35.32
C SER A 3 -36.99 -30.34 -35.93
N ARG A 4 -37.23 -29.12 -35.42
CA ARG A 4 -36.33 -27.97 -35.51
C ARG A 4 -35.26 -28.16 -34.43
N LEU A 5 -33.97 -28.11 -34.77
CA LEU A 5 -32.92 -27.91 -33.77
C LEU A 5 -32.31 -26.52 -33.97
N PRO A 6 -32.40 -25.63 -32.97
CA PRO A 6 -31.75 -24.33 -33.00
C PRO A 6 -30.27 -24.50 -32.67
N LEU A 7 -29.41 -23.81 -33.43
CA LEU A 7 -28.00 -23.64 -33.14
C LEU A 7 -27.90 -22.81 -31.85
N PHE A 8 -27.79 -23.48 -30.71
CA PHE A 8 -27.55 -22.81 -29.44
C PHE A 8 -26.14 -22.22 -29.44
N LEU A 9 -26.10 -20.89 -29.43
CA LEU A 9 -24.93 -20.06 -29.18
C LEU A 9 -24.41 -20.41 -27.78
N LEU A 10 -23.42 -21.30 -27.68
CA LEU A 10 -22.64 -21.49 -26.46
C LEU A 10 -21.77 -20.24 -26.27
N THR A 11 -22.34 -19.25 -25.59
CA THR A 11 -21.55 -18.20 -24.96
C THR A 11 -20.78 -18.86 -23.81
N LEU A 12 -19.51 -19.19 -24.07
CA LEU A 12 -18.54 -19.43 -23.01
C LEU A 12 -18.43 -18.11 -22.23
N ILE A 13 -19.20 -17.99 -21.16
CA ILE A 13 -18.93 -17.03 -20.09
C ILE A 13 -17.68 -17.59 -19.41
N CYS A 14 -16.53 -17.20 -19.93
CA CYS A 14 -15.26 -17.40 -19.26
C CYS A 14 -15.30 -16.46 -18.05
N SER A 15 -15.86 -16.96 -16.94
CA SER A 15 -15.73 -16.36 -15.63
C SER A 15 -14.25 -16.29 -15.34
N GLN A 16 -13.63 -15.15 -15.65
CA GLN A 16 -12.32 -14.80 -15.13
C GLN A 16 -12.49 -14.63 -13.64
N ALA A 17 -12.49 -15.73 -12.89
CA ALA A 17 -12.15 -15.68 -11.49
C ALA A 17 -10.79 -15.00 -11.45
N SER A 18 -10.77 -13.73 -11.00
CA SER A 18 -9.55 -13.02 -10.72
C SER A 18 -8.86 -13.80 -9.60
N LEU A 19 -7.99 -14.73 -9.97
CA LEU A 19 -7.06 -15.35 -9.05
C LEU A 19 -6.18 -14.23 -8.51
N GLY A 20 -6.55 -13.73 -7.32
CA GLY A 20 -5.70 -12.84 -6.55
C GLY A 20 -4.34 -13.49 -6.35
N CYS A 21 -3.30 -12.68 -6.21
CA CYS A 21 -1.95 -13.18 -6.17
C CYS A 21 -1.58 -13.60 -4.76
N VAL A 22 -1.24 -14.87 -4.64
CA VAL A 22 -0.77 -15.45 -3.40
C VAL A 22 0.75 -15.45 -3.44
N LEU A 23 1.39 -14.58 -2.67
CA LEU A 23 2.84 -14.61 -2.46
C LEU A 23 3.10 -15.37 -1.16
N HIS A 24 4.05 -16.30 -1.19
CA HIS A 24 4.43 -17.07 -0.03
C HIS A 24 5.83 -16.67 0.41
N ASP A 25 5.98 -16.26 1.67
CA ASP A 25 7.28 -16.05 2.28
C ASP A 25 7.75 -17.33 2.97
N SER A 26 8.77 -17.95 2.36
CA SER A 26 9.40 -19.18 2.85
C SER A 26 10.18 -19.01 4.16
N ARG A 27 10.42 -17.79 4.65
CA ARG A 27 11.16 -17.54 5.90
C ARG A 27 10.27 -17.26 7.11
N SER A 28 9.07 -16.72 6.89
CA SER A 28 8.12 -16.42 7.97
C SER A 28 6.86 -17.28 7.94
N GLU A 29 6.71 -18.15 6.93
CA GLU A 29 5.47 -18.88 6.60
C GLU A 29 4.28 -17.93 6.36
N ALA A 30 4.53 -16.64 6.14
CA ALA A 30 3.50 -15.67 5.86
C ALA A 30 2.97 -15.83 4.43
N ILE A 31 1.65 -15.88 4.30
CA ILE A 31 0.94 -15.93 3.03
C ILE A 31 0.33 -14.55 2.76
N TYR A 32 0.80 -13.90 1.70
CA TYR A 32 0.28 -12.65 1.22
C TYR A 32 -0.80 -12.94 0.18
N ARG A 33 -2.07 -12.70 0.52
CA ARG A 33 -3.18 -12.83 -0.43
C ARG A 33 -3.55 -11.46 -0.95
N LEU A 34 -2.96 -11.07 -2.08
CA LEU A 34 -3.20 -9.79 -2.72
C LEU A 34 -4.44 -9.91 -3.61
N ASN A 35 -5.52 -9.20 -3.26
CA ASN A 35 -6.71 -9.13 -4.10
C ASN A 35 -6.49 -8.16 -5.27
N LEU A 36 -5.67 -8.59 -6.22
CA LEU A 36 -5.25 -7.83 -7.40
C LEU A 36 -5.65 -8.54 -8.68
N THR A 37 -5.79 -7.76 -9.75
CA THR A 37 -5.96 -8.33 -11.09
C THR A 37 -4.67 -9.03 -11.51
N ALA A 38 -4.80 -10.03 -12.40
CA ALA A 38 -3.64 -10.73 -12.95
C ALA A 38 -2.64 -9.79 -13.66
N ALA A 39 -3.10 -8.62 -14.15
CA ALA A 39 -2.23 -7.62 -14.75
C ALA A 39 -1.40 -6.86 -13.71
N GLU A 40 -2.02 -6.45 -12.61
CA GLU A 40 -1.35 -5.75 -11.51
C GLU A 40 -0.30 -6.64 -10.84
N CYS A 41 -0.61 -7.91 -10.64
CA CYS A 41 0.35 -8.83 -10.02
C CYS A 41 1.66 -9.00 -10.80
N ARG A 42 1.61 -8.91 -12.14
CA ARG A 42 2.82 -9.03 -12.97
C ARG A 42 3.78 -7.86 -12.79
N THR A 43 3.31 -6.75 -12.20
CA THR A 43 4.13 -5.57 -11.93
C THR A 43 4.79 -5.60 -10.55
N ILE A 44 4.46 -6.59 -9.72
CA ILE A 44 4.99 -6.70 -8.36
C ILE A 44 6.33 -7.41 -8.39
N GLU A 45 7.37 -6.74 -7.90
CA GLU A 45 8.68 -7.35 -7.70
C GLU A 45 8.73 -8.02 -6.33
N TYR A 46 8.76 -9.35 -6.32
CA TYR A 46 8.99 -10.12 -5.11
C TYR A 46 10.48 -10.40 -4.96
N ILE A 47 11.18 -9.50 -4.27
CA ILE A 47 12.59 -9.70 -3.91
C ILE A 47 12.59 -10.30 -2.50
N ASP A 48 12.80 -11.62 -2.46
CA ASP A 48 13.20 -12.38 -1.28
C ASP A 48 12.55 -11.89 0.04
N GLY A 49 11.32 -12.33 0.28
CA GLY A 49 10.92 -12.93 1.55
C GLY A 49 10.60 -12.04 2.76
N ARG A 50 10.26 -10.75 2.63
CA ARG A 50 9.52 -9.97 3.68
C ARG A 50 8.78 -8.74 3.14
N ILE A 51 9.18 -8.26 1.97
CA ILE A 51 8.82 -6.95 1.44
C ILE A 51 8.09 -7.15 0.12
N ILE A 52 6.89 -6.62 0.00
CA ILE A 52 6.25 -6.46 -1.30
C ILE A 52 6.49 -5.03 -1.76
N SER A 53 7.28 -4.88 -2.82
CA SER A 53 7.50 -3.59 -3.47
C SER A 53 6.49 -3.39 -4.60
N ILE A 54 5.84 -2.23 -4.61
CA ILE A 54 4.83 -1.83 -5.59
C ILE A 54 5.16 -0.42 -6.07
N ARG A 55 5.23 -0.22 -7.39
CA ARG A 55 5.27 1.10 -8.00
C ARG A 55 3.83 1.52 -8.30
N LEU A 56 3.35 2.56 -7.62
CA LEU A 56 1.97 3.02 -7.74
C LEU A 56 1.90 4.29 -8.60
N GLY A 57 1.20 4.24 -9.73
CA GLY A 57 1.02 5.39 -10.60
C GLY A 57 0.10 6.45 -9.96
N TYR A 58 0.57 7.69 -9.85
CA TYR A 58 -0.20 8.81 -9.32
C TYR A 58 -0.68 9.76 -10.45
N PRO A 59 -1.94 10.23 -10.43
CA PRO A 59 -3.04 9.94 -9.48
C PRO A 59 -3.88 8.71 -9.88
N LEU A 60 -3.35 7.82 -10.73
CA LEU A 60 -4.12 6.72 -11.33
C LEU A 60 -4.56 5.64 -10.32
N ALA A 61 -3.87 5.52 -9.18
CA ALA A 61 -4.10 4.50 -8.15
C ALA A 61 -4.01 3.06 -8.70
N LYS A 62 -3.05 2.81 -9.58
CA LYS A 62 -2.79 1.48 -10.14
C LYS A 62 -1.32 1.11 -10.05
N ALA A 63 -1.05 -0.17 -9.84
CA ALA A 63 0.30 -0.69 -9.94
C ALA A 63 0.80 -0.51 -11.39
N VAL A 64 2.02 0.01 -11.54
CA VAL A 64 2.65 0.32 -12.82
C VAL A 64 4.02 -0.32 -12.90
N ASP A 65 4.51 -0.57 -14.11
CA ASP A 65 5.86 -1.10 -14.32
C ASP A 65 6.91 0.03 -14.42
N HIS A 66 8.17 -0.36 -14.63
CA HIS A 66 9.30 0.57 -14.80
C HIS A 66 9.25 1.41 -16.08
N SER A 67 8.43 1.03 -17.06
CA SER A 67 8.26 1.78 -18.32
C SER A 67 7.28 2.95 -18.17
N TRP A 68 6.56 3.03 -17.04
CA TRP A 68 5.66 4.14 -16.73
C TRP A 68 6.40 5.48 -16.72
N LYS A 69 5.84 6.45 -17.45
CA LYS A 69 6.43 7.80 -17.61
C LYS A 69 5.80 8.85 -16.72
N GLY A 70 4.72 8.52 -16.02
CA GLY A 70 4.04 9.43 -15.11
C GLY A 70 4.68 9.43 -13.72
N GLU A 71 3.99 10.07 -12.78
CA GLU A 71 4.44 10.08 -11.39
C GLU A 71 4.24 8.72 -10.75
N VAL A 72 5.17 8.38 -9.87
CA VAL A 72 5.20 7.12 -9.13
C VAL A 72 5.30 7.42 -7.65
N ILE A 73 4.55 6.64 -6.87
CA ILE A 73 4.73 6.49 -5.44
C ILE A 73 5.36 5.11 -5.24
N GLU A 74 6.51 5.08 -4.59
CA GLU A 74 7.18 3.83 -4.24
C GLU A 74 6.53 3.32 -2.95
N LEU A 75 5.90 2.16 -3.00
CA LEU A 75 5.13 1.57 -1.90
C LEU A 75 5.77 0.23 -1.51
N GLN A 76 5.91 0.00 -0.22
CA GLN A 76 6.43 -1.23 0.34
C GLN A 76 5.53 -1.75 1.47
N LEU A 77 5.19 -3.02 1.41
CA LEU A 77 4.38 -3.70 2.42
C LEU A 77 5.23 -4.70 3.21
N TYR A 78 5.24 -4.56 4.53
CA TYR A 78 5.99 -5.39 5.47
C TYR A 78 5.04 -6.02 6.48
N TYR A 79 5.03 -7.35 6.57
CA TYR A 79 4.40 -7.97 7.74
C TYR A 79 5.31 -7.78 8.93
N VAL A 80 4.71 -7.33 10.03
CA VAL A 80 5.42 -7.13 11.28
C VAL A 80 4.80 -8.01 12.35
N SER A 81 5.60 -8.36 13.36
CA SER A 81 5.09 -9.10 14.53
C SER A 81 4.01 -8.29 15.25
N ASP A 82 3.14 -8.97 15.99
CA ASP A 82 2.10 -8.30 16.80
C ASP A 82 2.68 -7.35 17.88
N HIS A 83 3.98 -7.43 18.18
CA HIS A 83 4.70 -6.53 19.10
C HIS A 83 5.31 -5.29 18.43
N TYR A 84 5.16 -5.11 17.12
CA TYR A 84 5.71 -3.95 16.44
C TYR A 84 4.93 -2.69 16.79
N ASP A 85 5.61 -1.71 17.38
CA ASP A 85 5.04 -0.42 17.75
C ASP A 85 5.63 0.68 16.86
N LEU A 86 4.81 1.21 15.93
CA LEU A 86 5.21 2.34 15.09
C LEU A 86 5.43 3.62 15.93
N GLY A 87 4.71 3.78 17.04
CA GLY A 87 4.85 4.90 17.96
C GLY A 87 6.22 4.96 18.62
N ALA A 88 6.91 3.83 18.75
CA ALA A 88 8.28 3.79 19.26
C ALA A 88 9.28 4.62 18.45
N LEU A 89 8.95 4.98 17.19
CA LEU A 89 9.77 5.88 16.38
C LEU A 89 9.75 7.34 16.85
N ILE A 90 8.79 7.71 17.69
CA ILE A 90 8.62 9.07 18.24
C ILE A 90 8.53 9.08 19.76
N ASN A 91 8.62 7.92 20.41
CA ASN A 91 8.65 7.83 21.88
C ASN A 91 9.95 8.47 22.39
N ASP A 92 9.83 9.31 23.41
CA ASP A 92 10.92 10.09 24.03
C ASP A 92 11.49 11.26 23.19
N GLU A 93 10.81 11.63 22.10
CA GLU A 93 11.26 12.67 21.18
C GLU A 93 10.73 14.06 21.52
N THR A 94 11.42 15.10 21.04
CA THR A 94 11.06 16.49 21.36
C THR A 94 9.87 16.95 20.53
N PHE A 95 8.71 17.11 21.15
CA PHE A 95 7.57 17.83 20.55
C PHE A 95 7.99 19.27 20.21
N LEU A 96 7.70 19.70 18.98
CA LEU A 96 8.01 21.05 18.51
C LEU A 96 6.77 21.94 18.48
N ARG A 97 5.72 21.49 17.79
CA ARG A 97 4.51 22.28 17.53
C ARG A 97 3.36 21.39 17.06
N HIS A 98 2.16 21.96 17.13
CA HIS A 98 0.97 21.44 16.47
C HIS A 98 0.66 22.32 15.25
N ASP A 99 0.61 21.72 14.07
CA ASP A 99 0.10 22.33 12.85
C ASP A 99 -1.31 21.75 12.61
N GLU A 100 -2.25 22.51 12.05
CA GLU A 100 -3.71 22.18 12.02
C GLU A 100 -4.07 20.70 11.76
N GLU A 101 -3.29 20.02 10.91
CA GLU A 101 -3.52 18.63 10.54
C GLU A 101 -2.62 17.60 11.25
N TYR A 102 -1.50 18.00 11.86
CA TYR A 102 -0.47 17.09 12.37
C TYR A 102 0.36 17.70 13.49
N ASP A 103 0.82 16.83 14.39
CA ASP A 103 1.84 17.16 15.37
C ASP A 103 3.23 17.03 14.75
N VAL A 104 4.17 17.91 15.15
CA VAL A 104 5.53 17.89 14.65
C VAL A 104 6.50 17.61 15.78
N TYR A 105 7.31 16.56 15.60
CA TYR A 105 8.35 16.12 16.51
C TYR A 105 9.73 16.29 15.87
N ARG A 106 10.76 16.50 16.68
CA ARG A 106 12.15 16.43 16.25
C ARG A 106 12.76 15.11 16.69
N VAL A 107 13.22 14.33 15.71
CA VAL A 107 13.86 13.02 15.89
C VAL A 107 15.19 13.02 15.16
N PHE A 108 16.31 12.84 15.86
CA PHE A 108 17.68 12.90 15.28
C PHE A 108 17.93 14.12 14.36
N ASN A 109 17.46 15.31 14.75
CA ASN A 109 17.50 16.56 13.96
C ASN A 109 16.61 16.59 12.69
N GLU A 110 15.73 15.63 12.48
CA GLU A 110 14.72 15.65 11.43
C GLU A 110 13.34 15.98 12.00
N GLU A 111 12.52 16.72 11.25
CA GLU A 111 11.10 16.88 11.58
C GLU A 111 10.31 15.63 11.16
N LYS A 112 9.54 15.07 12.08
CA LYS A 112 8.54 14.04 11.84
C LYS A 112 7.15 14.65 12.01
N TYR A 113 6.32 14.52 11.00
CA TYR A 113 4.92 14.96 10.96
C TYR A 113 4.03 13.76 11.28
N VAL A 114 3.24 13.89 12.33
CA VAL A 114 2.52 12.78 12.95
C VAL A 114 1.03 13.09 12.95
N PHE A 115 0.22 12.16 12.45
CA PHE A 115 -1.23 12.30 12.46
C PHE A 115 -1.94 10.96 12.49
N HIS A 116 -3.25 11.01 12.71
CA HIS A 116 -4.14 9.88 12.49
C HIS A 116 -4.77 9.95 11.10
N GLY A 117 -4.68 8.84 10.36
CA GLY A 117 -5.38 8.65 9.10
C GLY A 117 -6.90 8.58 9.31
N SER A 118 -7.66 8.54 8.22
CA SER A 118 -9.13 8.49 8.26
C SER A 118 -9.67 7.22 8.95
N ASP A 119 -8.88 6.15 8.97
CA ASP A 119 -9.15 4.89 9.67
C ASP A 119 -8.52 4.84 11.07
N SER A 120 -8.15 5.99 11.63
CA SER A 120 -7.46 6.15 12.92
C SER A 120 -6.06 5.55 12.99
N ALA A 121 -5.54 5.01 11.88
CA ALA A 121 -4.17 4.50 11.81
C ALA A 121 -3.17 5.62 12.15
N HIS A 122 -2.15 5.28 12.95
CA HIS A 122 -1.07 6.20 13.25
C HIS A 122 -0.16 6.32 12.01
N VAL A 123 0.12 7.54 11.57
CA VAL A 123 0.93 7.84 10.39
C VAL A 123 2.07 8.77 10.78
N ILE A 124 3.28 8.40 10.39
CA ILE A 124 4.49 9.18 10.61
C ILE A 124 5.10 9.51 9.26
N VAL A 125 5.32 10.80 8.99
CA VAL A 125 5.87 11.30 7.74
C VAL A 125 7.12 12.11 8.00
N SER A 126 8.10 12.02 7.12
CA SER A 126 9.30 12.86 7.16
C SER A 126 9.75 13.26 5.77
N LYS A 127 10.45 14.39 5.68
CA LYS A 127 11.03 14.84 4.42
C LYS A 127 12.42 14.24 4.27
N VAL A 128 12.66 13.56 3.16
CA VAL A 128 13.98 13.01 2.80
C VAL A 128 14.36 13.56 1.42
N GLY A 129 15.27 14.52 1.40
CA GLY A 129 15.64 15.24 0.18
C GLY A 129 14.43 15.91 -0.48
N HIS A 130 14.14 15.51 -1.73
CA HIS A 130 13.01 16.02 -2.54
C HIS A 130 11.76 15.12 -2.48
N THR A 131 11.64 14.32 -1.42
CA THR A 131 10.53 13.39 -1.24
C THR A 131 9.96 13.42 0.16
N TRP A 132 8.70 13.05 0.27
CA TRP A 132 8.07 12.65 1.51
C TRP A 132 8.21 11.14 1.67
N PHE A 133 8.61 10.70 2.85
CA PHE A 133 8.69 9.31 3.27
C PHE A 133 7.72 9.11 4.43
N ALA A 134 6.78 8.19 4.27
CA ALA A 134 5.68 7.98 5.19
C ALA A 134 5.55 6.52 5.60
N GLN A 135 5.10 6.31 6.83
CA GLN A 135 4.90 4.99 7.44
C GLN A 135 3.55 4.97 8.15
N ARG A 136 2.77 3.90 7.93
CA ARG A 136 1.50 3.65 8.62
C ARG A 136 1.35 2.18 8.95
N MET A 137 0.56 1.88 9.96
CA MET A 137 0.15 0.50 10.29
C MET A 137 -1.28 0.23 9.83
N GLN A 138 -1.51 -0.91 9.17
CA GLN A 138 -2.85 -1.37 8.82
C GLN A 138 -2.92 -2.89 8.85
N LYS A 139 -3.81 -3.45 9.68
CA LYS A 139 -4.08 -4.91 9.76
C LYS A 139 -2.82 -5.79 9.93
N GLY A 140 -1.86 -5.36 10.77
CA GLY A 140 -0.60 -6.10 11.01
C GLY A 140 0.46 -5.94 9.92
N VAL A 141 0.22 -5.05 8.96
CA VAL A 141 1.17 -4.69 7.90
C VAL A 141 1.67 -3.26 8.14
N LEU A 142 2.99 -3.09 8.17
CA LEU A 142 3.65 -1.81 8.05
C LEU A 142 3.69 -1.44 6.56
N ILE A 143 3.08 -0.31 6.23
CA ILE A 143 3.04 0.25 4.89
C ILE A 143 3.99 1.43 4.88
N ILE A 144 5.02 1.35 4.04
CA ILE A 144 5.97 2.42 3.81
C ILE A 144 5.74 2.97 2.41
N TYR A 145 5.64 4.28 2.26
CA TYR A 145 5.47 4.90 0.95
C TYR A 145 6.27 6.18 0.80
N GLN A 146 6.82 6.38 -0.40
CA GLN A 146 7.65 7.54 -0.72
C GLN A 146 7.18 8.20 -2.01
N TYR A 147 7.04 9.53 -1.97
CA TYR A 147 6.46 10.31 -3.06
C TYR A 147 7.09 11.70 -3.17
N ASN A 148 6.91 12.35 -4.32
CA ASN A 148 7.54 13.64 -4.59
C ASN A 148 7.07 14.74 -3.61
N GLU A 149 7.99 15.60 -3.17
CA GLU A 149 7.72 16.65 -2.18
C GLU A 149 6.63 17.65 -2.59
N LYS A 150 6.40 17.82 -3.89
CA LYS A 150 5.39 18.74 -4.42
C LYS A 150 3.96 18.38 -4.00
N HIS A 151 3.71 17.12 -3.63
CA HIS A 151 2.42 16.66 -3.11
C HIS A 151 2.38 16.85 -1.59
N ASN A 152 2.33 18.08 -1.12
CA ASN A 152 2.50 18.42 0.30
C ASN A 152 1.29 18.17 1.22
N LYS A 153 0.16 17.72 0.66
CA LYS A 153 -1.05 17.40 1.42
C LYS A 153 -0.96 15.98 1.98
N LEU A 154 -0.33 15.86 3.15
CA LEU A 154 0.08 14.57 3.72
C LEU A 154 -1.12 13.63 3.97
N LYS A 155 -2.23 14.17 4.51
CA LYS A 155 -3.46 13.39 4.76
C LYS A 155 -4.15 12.93 3.48
N GLU A 156 -4.20 13.77 2.45
CA GLU A 156 -4.76 13.37 1.15
C GLU A 156 -3.92 12.25 0.51
N MET A 157 -2.60 12.29 0.67
CA MET A 157 -1.73 11.23 0.18
C MET A 157 -1.87 9.93 0.98
N ASP A 158 -1.95 9.99 2.31
CA ASP A 158 -2.25 8.83 3.14
C ASP A 158 -3.57 8.17 2.73
N GLU A 159 -4.61 8.98 2.51
CA GLU A 159 -5.93 8.49 2.09
C GLU A 159 -5.89 7.82 0.72
N PHE A 160 -5.10 8.36 -0.22
CA PHE A 160 -4.86 7.75 -1.52
C PHE A 160 -4.19 6.36 -1.38
N ILE A 161 -3.18 6.24 -0.53
CA ILE A 161 -2.50 4.97 -0.26
C ILE A 161 -3.43 3.98 0.44
N ARG A 162 -4.19 4.42 1.44
CA ARG A 162 -5.16 3.59 2.15
C ARG A 162 -6.16 2.98 1.19
N HIS A 163 -6.75 3.77 0.29
CA HIS A 163 -7.70 3.29 -0.70
C HIS A 163 -7.11 2.27 -1.67
N PHE A 164 -5.84 2.42 -2.05
CA PHE A 164 -5.16 1.43 -2.88
C PHE A 164 -4.90 0.13 -2.11
N VAL A 165 -4.42 0.23 -0.87
CA VAL A 165 -3.95 -0.93 -0.09
C VAL A 165 -5.09 -1.71 0.56
N GLU A 166 -6.14 -1.04 1.02
CA GLU A 166 -7.27 -1.64 1.72
C GLU A 166 -7.89 -2.87 1.02
N PRO A 167 -8.25 -2.82 -0.29
CA PRO A 167 -8.82 -3.98 -0.97
C PRO A 167 -7.81 -5.13 -1.09
N ILE A 168 -6.51 -4.81 -1.13
CA ILE A 168 -5.42 -5.78 -1.33
C ILE A 168 -5.10 -6.54 -0.03
N LEU A 169 -5.32 -5.94 1.15
CA LEU A 169 -5.06 -6.54 2.46
C LEU A 169 -6.25 -7.34 3.04
N ALA A 170 -7.19 -7.81 2.22
CA ALA A 170 -8.40 -8.47 2.70
C ALA A 170 -8.15 -9.92 3.19
N HIS A 171 -8.31 -10.09 4.52
CA HIS A 171 -8.55 -11.28 5.35
C HIS A 171 -7.36 -12.19 5.77
N ARG A 172 -7.01 -12.04 7.06
CA ARG A 172 -6.58 -13.11 7.98
C ARG A 172 -7.87 -13.92 8.30
N ASP A 173 -7.93 -15.19 7.90
CA ASP A 173 -8.86 -16.16 8.49
C ASP A 173 -8.25 -16.70 9.80
#